data_AF-A0A2N5H9A3-F1
#
_entry.id   AF-A0A2N5H9A3-F1
#
_cell.length_a   1.000
_cell.length_b   1.000
_cell.length_c   1.000
_cell.angle_alpha   90.00
_cell.angle_beta   90.00
_cell.angle_gamma   90.00
#
_symmetry.space_group_name_H-M   'P 1'
#
loop_
_entity.id
_entity.type
_entity.pdbx_description
1 polymer ?
#
loop_
_entity_poly.entity_id
_entity_poly.type
_entity_poly.pdbx_seq_one_letter_code
_entity_poly.pdbx_strand_id
1 'polypeptide(L)'
;MKKRAFFTIPISLLLIAVIIASFFLINIQPEQGKIAKAQKLAEFTKPAVVRIVDYAVVSWQFNNPDDPEVIAILEQLNNQSVVGGSGSGAIISSDGYIVTNAHVVEATQKKDEDIANEAFEQLVSTVADYFKVDYKTAYNYMVSYTQYTEIKKVLKVVLPGGDVLDGEVKSYGAPINEGKDVAVLKIEGKNLPTIPLGNSDDIQNQDNIWVSGYPAAADSDVLSTDSSLVSSMNAGQISATSKKTDQGSPVIQINAAATHGNSGGPVINEKGQIIGLLTFRGDTVNGQEVQGFNFAVPVNTVKEFVNQAGVRNTKSETDKLYQEGLNLYWGGYYKHALEKFEAVQRIYPNHSEIKQYIANAEKKIDSSKTLWSDYATTFYIVDGVAGLLVLILIVFTFAGGNSQKSAPSIAAPAAPSAPTPPAVPENTIQDLNNDGKIDVQDILIALQEHQKKQQQKDEE
;
A
#
# COMPACT_ATOMS: atom_id res chain seq x y z
N MET A 1 51.95 -29.82 32.94
CA MET A 1 50.65 -29.11 32.91
C MET A 1 50.77 -27.59 33.10
N LYS A 2 51.08 -27.04 34.29
CA LYS A 2 50.97 -25.59 34.62
C LYS A 2 51.43 -24.60 33.51
N LYS A 3 52.62 -24.77 32.91
CA LYS A 3 53.11 -23.87 31.84
C LYS A 3 52.31 -23.93 30.53
N ARG A 4 51.74 -25.08 30.14
CA ARG A 4 50.93 -25.19 28.90
C ARG A 4 49.56 -24.54 29.10
N ALA A 5 48.89 -24.89 30.19
CA ALA A 5 47.59 -24.35 30.58
C ALA A 5 47.57 -22.82 30.66
N PHE A 6 48.68 -22.19 31.08
CA PHE A 6 48.81 -20.73 31.16
C PHE A 6 48.64 -20.02 29.80
N PHE A 7 49.01 -20.66 28.69
CA PHE A 7 48.87 -20.07 27.34
C PHE A 7 47.64 -20.61 26.59
N THR A 8 47.29 -21.87 26.76
CA THR A 8 46.18 -22.48 26.02
C THR A 8 44.81 -22.05 26.53
N ILE A 9 44.62 -21.90 27.84
CA ILE A 9 43.32 -21.55 28.42
C ILE A 9 42.84 -20.16 27.96
N PRO A 10 43.65 -19.08 28.00
CA PRO A 10 43.23 -17.77 27.49
C PRO A 10 42.86 -17.79 26.01
N ILE A 11 43.60 -18.53 25.18
CA ILE A 11 43.32 -18.65 23.74
C ILE A 11 42.01 -19.41 23.51
N SER A 12 41.79 -20.55 24.19
CA SER A 12 40.53 -21.29 24.11
C SER A 12 39.34 -20.45 24.57
N LEU A 13 39.48 -19.65 25.64
CA LEU A 13 38.43 -18.74 26.10
C LEU A 13 38.12 -17.64 25.09
N LEU A 14 39.13 -17.08 24.41
CA LEU A 14 38.94 -16.10 23.36
C LEU A 14 38.24 -16.70 22.13
N LEU A 15 38.62 -17.91 21.71
CA LEU A 15 37.94 -18.62 20.61
C LEU A 15 36.47 -18.96 20.96
N ILE A 16 36.20 -19.37 22.20
CA ILE A 16 34.83 -19.58 22.69
C ILE A 16 34.04 -18.26 22.71
N ALA A 17 34.66 -17.15 23.12
CA ALA A 17 34.03 -15.83 23.09
C ALA A 17 33.70 -15.36 21.66
N VAL A 18 34.55 -15.69 20.67
CA VAL A 18 34.24 -15.46 19.23
C VAL A 18 33.01 -16.28 18.81
N ILE A 19 32.97 -17.59 19.08
CA ILE A 19 31.81 -18.44 18.74
C ILE A 19 30.52 -17.91 19.38
N ILE A 20 30.58 -17.49 20.64
CA ILE A 20 29.44 -16.88 21.35
C ILE A 20 29.03 -15.56 20.67
N ALA A 21 29.98 -14.70 20.29
CA ALA A 21 29.69 -13.45 19.60
C ALA A 21 29.09 -13.67 18.19
N SER A 22 29.63 -14.61 17.41
CA SER A 22 29.06 -15.07 16.13
C SER A 22 27.60 -15.50 16.31
N PHE A 23 27.33 -16.39 17.27
CA PHE A 23 25.99 -16.85 17.59
C PHE A 23 25.05 -15.70 17.96
N PHE A 24 25.49 -14.74 18.77
CA PHE A 24 24.68 -13.57 19.08
C PHE A 24 24.40 -12.71 17.85
N LEU A 25 25.42 -12.39 17.02
CA LEU A 25 25.29 -11.56 15.83
C LEU A 25 24.30 -12.14 14.80
N ILE A 26 24.41 -13.44 14.47
CA ILE A 26 23.51 -14.12 13.52
C ILE A 26 22.05 -14.03 13.97
N ASN A 27 21.80 -14.09 15.28
CA ASN A 27 20.46 -14.09 15.85
C ASN A 27 19.88 -12.68 16.12
N ILE A 28 20.61 -11.60 15.80
CA ILE A 28 20.08 -10.23 15.87
C ILE A 28 18.97 -10.08 14.82
N GLN A 29 17.72 -10.06 15.30
CA GLN A 29 16.57 -9.70 14.48
C GLN A 29 16.68 -8.24 14.04
N PRO A 30 16.28 -7.88 12.80
CA PRO A 30 16.28 -6.49 12.37
C PRO A 30 15.37 -5.67 13.27
N GLU A 31 15.91 -4.60 13.86
CA GLU A 31 15.12 -3.66 14.67
C GLU A 31 13.96 -3.13 13.82
N GLN A 32 12.72 -3.26 14.30
CA GLN A 32 11.62 -2.49 13.71
C GLN A 32 11.77 -1.05 14.18
N GLY A 33 11.88 -0.12 13.24
CA GLY A 33 12.09 1.31 13.54
C GLY A 33 11.03 1.88 14.48
N LYS A 34 11.39 2.92 15.23
CA LYS A 34 10.50 3.64 16.16
C LYS A 34 9.49 4.50 15.41
N ILE A 35 8.55 3.85 14.75
CA ILE A 35 7.43 4.44 13.98
C ILE A 35 6.15 4.36 14.83
N ALA A 36 5.32 5.39 14.77
CA ALA A 36 4.03 5.39 15.46
C ALA A 36 3.10 4.30 14.89
N LYS A 37 2.37 3.58 15.76
CA LYS A 37 1.48 2.48 15.35
C LYS A 37 0.45 2.91 14.29
N ALA A 38 -0.11 4.10 14.43
CA ALA A 38 -1.03 4.72 13.46
C ALA A 38 -0.38 4.95 12.09
N GLN A 39 0.87 5.44 12.05
CA GLN A 39 1.61 5.62 10.79
C GLN A 39 1.87 4.27 10.11
N LYS A 40 2.35 3.27 10.87
CA LYS A 40 2.54 1.90 10.36
C LYS A 40 1.25 1.32 9.77
N LEU A 41 0.11 1.59 10.40
CA LEU A 41 -1.20 1.16 9.94
C LEU A 41 -1.59 1.84 8.62
N ALA A 42 -1.46 3.16 8.54
CA ALA A 42 -1.75 3.94 7.34
C ALA A 42 -0.98 3.42 6.11
N GLU A 43 0.34 3.27 6.27
CA GLU A 43 1.23 2.77 5.22
C GLU A 43 0.85 1.35 4.77
N PHE A 44 0.45 0.48 5.71
CA PHE A 44 0.10 -0.92 5.43
C PHE A 44 -1.27 -1.10 4.76
N THR A 45 -2.21 -0.18 4.95
CA THR A 45 -3.59 -0.34 4.45
C THR A 45 -3.94 0.55 3.27
N LYS A 46 -3.31 1.73 3.14
CA LYS A 46 -3.53 2.69 2.05
C LYS A 46 -3.53 2.06 0.64
N PRO A 47 -2.61 1.15 0.25
CA PRO A 47 -2.59 0.57 -1.09
C PRO A 47 -3.81 -0.32 -1.44
N ALA A 48 -4.62 -0.70 -0.44
CA ALA A 48 -5.78 -1.59 -0.58
C ALA A 48 -7.14 -0.88 -0.39
N VAL A 49 -7.14 0.42 -0.04
CA VAL A 49 -8.35 1.24 0.02
C VAL A 49 -8.59 1.81 -1.37
N VAL A 50 -9.83 1.75 -1.88
CA VAL A 50 -10.17 2.16 -3.26
C VAL A 50 -11.27 3.20 -3.26
N ARG A 51 -11.31 4.05 -4.30
CA ARG A 51 -12.46 4.90 -4.59
C ARG A 51 -13.42 4.14 -5.51
N ILE A 52 -14.70 4.22 -5.24
CA ILE A 52 -15.76 3.59 -6.03
C ILE A 52 -16.63 4.71 -6.59
N VAL A 53 -16.96 4.63 -7.88
CA VAL A 53 -17.79 5.62 -8.58
C VAL A 53 -18.89 4.85 -9.29
N ASP A 54 -20.13 5.07 -8.89
CA ASP A 54 -21.31 4.34 -9.36
C ASP A 54 -22.36 5.35 -9.83
N TYR A 55 -22.64 5.36 -11.13
CA TYR A 55 -23.55 6.33 -11.74
C TYR A 55 -24.27 5.78 -12.96
N ALA A 56 -25.36 6.44 -13.33
CA ALA A 56 -26.04 6.25 -14.60
C ALA A 56 -26.11 7.56 -15.36
N VAL A 57 -25.77 7.53 -16.64
CA VAL A 57 -25.98 8.63 -17.58
C VAL A 57 -27.31 8.37 -18.29
N VAL A 58 -28.24 9.32 -18.19
CA VAL A 58 -29.53 9.29 -18.88
C VAL A 58 -29.48 10.27 -20.04
N SER A 59 -29.63 9.77 -21.27
CA SER A 59 -29.72 10.59 -22.48
C SER A 59 -31.17 10.98 -22.74
N TRP A 60 -31.41 12.25 -23.03
CA TRP A 60 -32.72 12.84 -23.25
C TRP A 60 -32.95 13.20 -24.71
N GLN A 61 -34.20 13.12 -25.14
CA GLN A 61 -34.71 13.75 -26.35
C GLN A 61 -35.80 14.74 -25.97
N PHE A 62 -35.64 15.98 -26.43
CA PHE A 62 -36.59 17.05 -26.25
C PHE A 62 -37.35 17.32 -27.56
N ASN A 63 -38.68 17.33 -27.48
CA ASN A 63 -39.58 17.30 -28.62
C ASN A 63 -40.46 18.57 -28.71
N ASN A 64 -39.94 19.74 -28.32
CA ASN A 64 -40.57 21.04 -28.60
C ASN A 64 -39.62 21.94 -29.43
N PRO A 65 -39.86 22.11 -30.74
CA PRO A 65 -39.00 22.94 -31.60
C PRO A 65 -39.22 24.45 -31.41
N ASP A 66 -40.31 24.86 -30.74
CA ASP A 66 -40.71 26.27 -30.60
C ASP A 66 -40.09 26.97 -29.37
N ASP A 67 -39.22 26.29 -28.62
CA ASP A 67 -38.55 26.82 -27.42
C ASP A 67 -37.01 26.71 -27.51
N PRO A 68 -36.35 27.66 -28.21
CA PRO A 68 -34.91 27.61 -28.42
C PRO A 68 -34.10 27.90 -27.14
N GLU A 69 -34.69 28.51 -26.12
CA GLU A 69 -33.99 28.80 -24.86
C GLU A 69 -33.83 27.53 -24.02
N VAL A 70 -34.88 26.70 -23.94
CA VAL A 70 -34.79 25.37 -23.28
C VAL A 70 -33.82 24.48 -24.06
N ILE A 71 -33.92 24.43 -25.39
CA ILE A 71 -33.00 23.65 -26.24
C ILE A 71 -31.54 24.03 -25.96
N ALA A 72 -31.21 25.32 -25.90
CA ALA A 72 -29.83 25.79 -25.68
C ALA A 72 -29.24 25.32 -24.33
N ILE A 73 -30.05 25.21 -23.28
CA ILE A 73 -29.61 24.71 -21.96
C ILE A 73 -29.42 23.19 -22.02
N LEU A 74 -30.35 22.47 -22.65
CA LEU A 74 -30.23 21.02 -22.81
C LEU A 74 -28.99 20.66 -23.64
N GLU A 75 -28.69 21.42 -24.69
CA GLU A 75 -27.44 21.30 -25.46
C GLU A 75 -26.19 21.57 -24.61
N GLN A 76 -26.19 22.56 -23.71
CA GLN A 76 -25.09 22.80 -22.76
C GLN A 76 -24.88 21.61 -21.79
N LEU A 77 -25.94 20.88 -21.48
CA LEU A 77 -25.91 19.64 -20.70
C LEU A 77 -25.64 18.39 -21.56
N ASN A 78 -25.28 18.54 -22.84
CA ASN A 78 -25.14 17.47 -23.83
C ASN A 78 -26.39 16.57 -23.97
N ASN A 79 -27.57 17.11 -23.66
CA ASN A 79 -28.84 16.39 -23.51
C ASN A 79 -28.75 15.21 -22.53
N GLN A 80 -27.95 15.34 -21.47
CA GLN A 80 -27.72 14.27 -20.50
C GLN A 80 -27.92 14.72 -19.06
N SER A 81 -28.28 13.77 -18.20
CA SER A 81 -28.27 13.93 -16.74
C SER A 81 -27.55 12.74 -16.11
N VAL A 82 -26.90 12.96 -14.96
CA VAL A 82 -26.06 11.96 -14.30
C VAL A 82 -26.51 11.79 -12.87
N VAL A 83 -27.02 10.60 -12.54
CA VAL A 83 -27.42 10.23 -11.17
C VAL A 83 -26.47 9.19 -10.60
N GLY A 84 -26.30 9.20 -9.28
CA GLY A 84 -25.40 8.33 -8.55
C GLY A 84 -24.41 9.10 -7.68
N GLY A 85 -23.25 8.51 -7.40
CA GLY A 85 -22.28 9.10 -6.50
C GLY A 85 -20.92 8.42 -6.48
N SER A 86 -20.16 8.71 -5.43
CA SER A 86 -18.90 8.02 -5.16
C SER A 86 -18.70 7.76 -3.68
N GLY A 87 -17.96 6.69 -3.39
CA GLY A 87 -17.61 6.26 -2.05
C GLY A 87 -16.26 5.58 -2.03
N SER A 88 -16.05 4.79 -0.99
CA SER A 88 -14.81 4.07 -0.71
C SER A 88 -15.07 2.56 -0.62
N GLY A 89 -14.01 1.77 -0.74
CA GLY A 89 -14.04 0.34 -0.44
C GLY A 89 -12.67 -0.17 0.00
N ALA A 90 -12.61 -1.45 0.34
CA ALA A 90 -11.36 -2.14 0.65
C ALA A 90 -11.23 -3.44 -0.14
N ILE A 91 -10.08 -3.64 -0.77
CA ILE A 91 -9.72 -4.92 -1.39
C ILE A 91 -9.44 -5.94 -0.28
N ILE A 92 -10.13 -7.08 -0.33
CA ILE A 92 -10.04 -8.16 0.67
C ILE A 92 -9.47 -9.46 0.08
N SER A 93 -9.22 -9.51 -1.22
CA SER A 93 -8.58 -10.66 -1.87
C SER A 93 -7.73 -10.22 -3.05
N SER A 94 -6.57 -10.86 -3.19
CA SER A 94 -5.52 -10.49 -4.16
C SER A 94 -5.90 -10.68 -5.64
N ASP A 95 -7.03 -11.34 -5.91
CA ASP A 95 -7.69 -11.53 -7.20
C ASP A 95 -8.84 -10.52 -7.47
N GLY A 96 -9.01 -9.52 -6.60
CA GLY A 96 -9.81 -8.33 -6.88
C GLY A 96 -11.21 -8.30 -6.27
N TYR A 97 -11.46 -9.01 -5.19
CA TYR A 97 -12.70 -8.81 -4.42
C TYR A 97 -12.59 -7.63 -3.46
N ILE A 98 -13.60 -6.75 -3.51
CA ILE A 98 -13.71 -5.52 -2.71
C ILE A 98 -14.97 -5.58 -1.85
N VAL A 99 -14.91 -5.04 -0.64
CA VAL A 99 -16.08 -4.76 0.21
C VAL A 99 -16.35 -3.26 0.27
N THR A 100 -17.62 -2.89 0.24
CA THR A 100 -18.13 -1.51 0.38
C THR A 100 -19.56 -1.55 0.93
N ASN A 101 -20.24 -0.41 1.04
CA ASN A 101 -21.65 -0.34 1.38
C ASN A 101 -22.56 -0.56 0.16
N ALA A 102 -23.81 -0.92 0.39
CA ALA A 102 -24.79 -1.10 -0.68
C ALA A 102 -25.15 0.24 -1.32
N HIS A 103 -25.38 1.28 -0.51
CA HIS A 103 -25.73 2.62 -1.01
C HIS A 103 -24.63 3.26 -1.89
N VAL A 104 -23.37 2.82 -1.75
CA VAL A 104 -22.23 3.30 -2.58
C VAL A 104 -22.30 2.78 -4.01
N VAL A 105 -23.04 1.68 -4.26
CA VAL A 105 -23.20 1.05 -5.57
C VAL A 105 -24.67 0.86 -5.96
N GLU A 106 -25.57 1.67 -5.39
CA GLU A 106 -27.02 1.53 -5.57
C GLU A 106 -27.50 2.02 -6.95
N ALA A 107 -26.86 3.03 -7.53
CA ALA A 107 -27.32 3.67 -8.77
C ALA A 107 -27.35 2.69 -9.95
N THR A 108 -26.41 1.75 -10.00
CA THR A 108 -26.41 0.69 -11.03
C THR A 108 -27.31 -0.51 -10.71
N GLN A 109 -27.79 -0.64 -9.47
CA GLN A 109 -28.75 -1.70 -9.06
C GLN A 109 -30.22 -1.27 -9.20
N LYS A 110 -30.52 0.04 -9.21
CA LYS A 110 -31.86 0.59 -9.48
C LYS A 110 -32.38 0.15 -10.85
N LYS A 111 -33.72 0.12 -11.01
CA LYS A 111 -34.34 -0.09 -12.32
C LYS A 111 -34.17 1.16 -13.18
N ASP A 112 -34.24 0.95 -14.49
CA ASP A 112 -34.11 1.98 -15.50
C ASP A 112 -35.18 3.07 -15.35
N GLU A 113 -36.40 2.70 -14.95
CA GLU A 113 -37.50 3.64 -14.63
C GLU A 113 -37.17 4.51 -13.41
N ASP A 114 -36.63 3.93 -12.33
CA ASP A 114 -36.28 4.66 -11.11
C ASP A 114 -35.13 5.66 -11.36
N ILE A 115 -34.14 5.22 -12.14
CA ILE A 115 -33.00 6.04 -12.61
C ILE A 115 -33.48 7.19 -13.50
N ALA A 116 -34.37 6.92 -14.46
CA ALA A 116 -34.93 7.95 -15.32
C ALA A 116 -35.70 9.00 -14.53
N ASN A 117 -36.50 8.58 -13.54
CA ASN A 117 -37.25 9.50 -12.69
C ASN A 117 -36.32 10.41 -11.88
N GLU A 118 -35.32 9.85 -11.19
CA GLU A 118 -34.34 10.63 -10.40
C GLU A 118 -33.56 11.62 -11.29
N ALA A 119 -33.13 11.18 -12.48
CA ALA A 119 -32.42 12.01 -13.43
C ALA A 119 -33.31 13.12 -14.01
N PHE A 120 -34.60 12.84 -14.21
CA PHE A 120 -35.58 13.81 -14.66
C PHE A 120 -35.83 14.90 -13.61
N GLU A 121 -35.95 14.54 -12.34
CA GLU A 121 -36.11 15.53 -11.25
C GLU A 121 -34.91 16.48 -11.16
N GLN A 122 -33.68 15.98 -11.33
CA GLN A 122 -32.47 16.81 -11.39
C GLN A 122 -32.46 17.74 -12.62
N LEU A 123 -32.87 17.23 -13.79
CA LEU A 123 -33.00 18.03 -15.01
C LEU A 123 -34.03 19.16 -14.82
N VAL A 124 -35.21 18.83 -14.26
CA VAL A 124 -36.26 19.80 -13.94
C VAL A 124 -35.77 20.86 -12.96
N SER A 125 -35.04 20.47 -11.90
CA SER A 125 -34.46 21.44 -10.96
C SER A 125 -33.50 22.39 -11.65
N THR A 126 -32.64 21.88 -12.52
CA THR A 126 -31.65 22.68 -13.25
C THR A 126 -32.32 23.67 -14.21
N VAL A 127 -33.37 23.24 -14.93
CA VAL A 127 -34.19 24.11 -15.78
C VAL A 127 -34.94 25.16 -14.95
N ALA A 128 -35.56 24.78 -13.83
CA ALA A 128 -36.24 25.70 -12.92
C ALA A 128 -35.29 26.78 -12.38
N ASP A 129 -34.11 26.36 -11.91
CA ASP A 129 -33.07 27.24 -11.38
C ASP A 129 -32.46 28.14 -12.46
N TYR A 130 -32.34 27.69 -13.71
CA TYR A 130 -31.86 28.53 -14.80
C TYR A 130 -32.87 29.65 -15.12
N PHE A 131 -34.12 29.30 -15.40
CA PHE A 131 -35.17 30.24 -15.78
C PHE A 131 -35.79 31.03 -14.62
N LYS A 132 -35.43 30.71 -13.37
CA LYS A 132 -35.99 31.31 -12.14
C LYS A 132 -37.50 31.15 -12.03
N VAL A 133 -38.01 30.01 -12.51
CA VAL A 133 -39.41 29.58 -12.36
C VAL A 133 -39.55 28.60 -11.19
N ASP A 134 -40.77 28.37 -10.70
CA ASP A 134 -40.99 27.34 -9.70
C ASP A 134 -40.84 25.92 -10.29
N TYR A 135 -40.39 24.99 -9.44
CA TYR A 135 -40.17 23.59 -9.83
C TYR A 135 -41.39 22.94 -10.50
N LYS A 136 -42.61 23.25 -10.07
CA LYS A 136 -43.83 22.64 -10.61
C LYS A 136 -44.13 23.16 -12.02
N THR A 137 -43.90 24.44 -12.29
CA THR A 137 -43.98 25.00 -13.64
C THR A 137 -42.98 24.33 -14.58
N ALA A 138 -41.71 24.22 -14.17
CA ALA A 138 -40.69 23.50 -14.95
C ALA A 138 -41.05 22.02 -15.15
N TYR A 139 -41.51 21.32 -14.11
CA TYR A 139 -41.89 19.91 -14.17
C TYR A 139 -42.99 19.65 -15.20
N ASN A 140 -44.10 20.40 -15.13
CA ASN A 140 -45.24 20.25 -16.04
C ASN A 140 -44.86 20.51 -17.50
N TYR A 141 -43.94 21.45 -17.72
CA TYR A 141 -43.40 21.75 -19.04
C TYR A 141 -42.52 20.59 -19.55
N MET A 142 -41.48 20.25 -18.78
CA MET A 142 -40.50 19.24 -19.17
C MET A 142 -41.13 17.86 -19.39
N VAL A 143 -42.10 17.45 -18.57
CA VAL A 143 -42.74 16.12 -18.67
C VAL A 143 -43.63 16.00 -19.92
N SER A 144 -44.03 17.13 -20.51
CA SER A 144 -44.83 17.16 -21.75
C SER A 144 -43.99 16.99 -23.02
N TYR A 145 -42.68 17.28 -22.95
CA TYR A 145 -41.81 17.39 -24.12
C TYR A 145 -40.52 16.56 -24.06
N THR A 146 -40.19 15.97 -22.90
CA THR A 146 -38.92 15.25 -22.69
C THR A 146 -39.17 13.76 -22.54
N GLN A 147 -38.36 12.94 -23.22
CA GLN A 147 -38.33 11.49 -23.06
C GLN A 147 -36.86 11.03 -22.95
N TYR A 148 -36.57 10.00 -22.14
CA TYR A 148 -35.25 9.38 -22.17
C TYR A 148 -35.12 8.45 -23.39
N THR A 149 -33.90 8.33 -23.92
CA THR A 149 -33.60 7.50 -25.10
C THR A 149 -32.60 6.38 -24.79
N GLU A 150 -31.70 6.60 -23.85
CA GLU A 150 -30.67 5.66 -23.42
C GLU A 150 -30.38 5.85 -21.93
N ILE A 151 -30.11 4.76 -21.22
CA ILE A 151 -29.59 4.77 -19.85
C ILE A 151 -28.32 3.93 -19.82
N LYS A 152 -27.20 4.56 -19.51
CA LYS A 152 -25.89 3.91 -19.44
C LYS A 152 -25.40 3.85 -18.00
N LYS A 153 -25.48 2.65 -17.42
CA LYS A 153 -24.98 2.33 -16.07
C LYS A 153 -23.46 2.15 -16.08
N VAL A 154 -22.77 2.74 -15.12
CA VAL A 154 -21.31 2.74 -15.02
C VAL A 154 -20.88 2.55 -13.56
N LEU A 155 -20.24 1.42 -13.27
CA LEU A 155 -19.57 1.14 -12.00
C LEU A 155 -18.06 1.04 -12.23
N LYS A 156 -17.29 1.98 -11.68
CA LYS A 156 -15.84 2.02 -11.75
C LYS A 156 -15.20 1.97 -10.37
N VAL A 157 -14.03 1.34 -10.31
CA VAL A 157 -13.15 1.35 -9.15
C VAL A 157 -11.85 2.04 -9.55
N VAL A 158 -11.45 3.07 -8.80
CA VAL A 158 -10.16 3.75 -8.94
C VAL A 158 -9.23 3.24 -7.86
N LEU A 159 -8.11 2.67 -8.28
CA LEU A 159 -7.07 2.17 -7.39
C LEU A 159 -6.13 3.30 -6.94
N PRO A 160 -5.48 3.21 -5.76
CA PRO A 160 -4.47 4.18 -5.30
C PRO A 160 -3.31 4.44 -6.28
N GLY A 161 -3.07 3.52 -7.22
CA GLY A 161 -2.07 3.67 -8.29
C GLY A 161 -2.50 4.55 -9.47
N GLY A 162 -3.77 4.97 -9.53
CA GLY A 162 -4.38 5.71 -10.63
C GLY A 162 -5.11 4.84 -11.67
N ASP A 163 -5.01 3.51 -11.59
CA ASP A 163 -5.75 2.60 -12.47
C ASP A 163 -7.27 2.71 -12.25
N VAL A 164 -8.03 2.78 -13.34
CA VAL A 164 -9.51 2.80 -13.33
C VAL A 164 -10.03 1.53 -13.98
N LEU A 165 -10.76 0.71 -13.21
CA LEU A 165 -11.23 -0.61 -13.61
C LEU A 165 -12.77 -0.69 -13.56
N ASP A 166 -13.35 -1.53 -14.41
CA ASP A 166 -14.77 -1.91 -14.31
C ASP A 166 -15.01 -2.77 -13.06
N GLY A 167 -16.04 -2.41 -12.29
CA GLY A 167 -16.50 -3.18 -11.14
C GLY A 167 -17.76 -3.97 -11.46
N GLU A 168 -17.88 -5.18 -10.94
CA GLU A 168 -19.08 -6.02 -11.02
C GLU A 168 -19.59 -6.36 -9.61
N VAL A 169 -20.87 -6.14 -9.33
CA VAL A 169 -21.49 -6.50 -8.05
C VAL A 169 -21.68 -8.02 -7.98
N LYS A 170 -21.11 -8.66 -6.95
CA LYS A 170 -21.18 -10.12 -6.70
C LYS A 170 -22.09 -10.50 -5.55
N SER A 171 -22.34 -9.58 -4.62
CA SER A 171 -23.32 -9.72 -3.55
C SER A 171 -23.77 -8.33 -3.12
N TYR A 172 -25.07 -8.17 -2.84
CA TYR A 172 -25.70 -6.88 -2.55
C TYR A 172 -26.75 -7.06 -1.45
N GLY A 173 -26.65 -6.26 -0.38
CA GLY A 173 -27.68 -6.12 0.64
C GLY A 173 -28.53 -4.87 0.42
N ALA A 174 -29.68 -4.77 1.09
CA ALA A 174 -30.46 -3.53 1.05
C ALA A 174 -29.72 -2.38 1.78
N PRO A 175 -29.85 -1.11 1.33
CA PRO A 175 -29.29 0.06 1.99
C PRO A 175 -29.67 0.16 3.48
N ILE A 176 -28.98 1.01 4.24
CA ILE A 176 -29.00 0.94 5.72
C ILE A 176 -30.38 1.16 6.37
N ASN A 177 -31.26 1.91 5.70
CA ASN A 177 -32.63 2.17 6.16
C ASN A 177 -33.57 0.95 5.95
N GLU A 178 -33.16 0.01 5.09
CA GLU A 178 -33.96 -1.12 4.61
C GLU A 178 -33.37 -2.48 4.97
N GLY A 179 -32.07 -2.57 5.31
CA GLY A 179 -31.46 -3.83 5.70
C GLY A 179 -29.99 -3.74 6.14
N LYS A 180 -29.12 -4.44 5.41
CA LYS A 180 -27.71 -4.65 5.73
C LYS A 180 -26.88 -4.03 4.61
N ASP A 181 -26.42 -2.82 4.86
CA ASP A 181 -25.74 -1.94 3.90
C ASP A 181 -24.34 -2.45 3.52
N VAL A 182 -24.27 -3.51 2.74
CA VAL A 182 -23.02 -4.16 2.30
C VAL A 182 -23.15 -4.55 0.83
N ALA A 183 -22.10 -4.27 0.07
CA ALA A 183 -21.88 -4.86 -1.24
C ALA A 183 -20.48 -5.50 -1.33
N VAL A 184 -20.39 -6.56 -2.13
CA VAL A 184 -19.13 -7.20 -2.53
C VAL A 184 -18.96 -7.01 -4.02
N LEU A 185 -17.85 -6.40 -4.44
CA LEU A 185 -17.53 -6.17 -5.84
C LEU A 185 -16.39 -7.08 -6.30
N LYS A 186 -16.28 -7.26 -7.61
CA LYS A 186 -15.12 -7.86 -8.29
C LYS A 186 -14.55 -6.88 -9.31
N ILE A 187 -13.23 -6.74 -9.33
CA ILE A 187 -12.44 -6.09 -10.39
C ILE A 187 -11.42 -7.10 -10.95
N GLU A 188 -10.96 -6.90 -12.17
CA GLU A 188 -9.89 -7.72 -12.73
C GLU A 188 -8.50 -7.31 -12.22
N GLY A 189 -7.71 -8.29 -11.76
CA GLY A 189 -6.38 -8.05 -11.20
C GLY A 189 -5.78 -9.29 -10.57
N LYS A 190 -4.48 -9.21 -10.24
CA LYS A 190 -3.71 -10.25 -9.53
C LYS A 190 -2.68 -9.58 -8.64
N ASN A 191 -2.34 -10.22 -7.53
CA ASN A 191 -1.44 -9.68 -6.50
C ASN A 191 -1.85 -8.27 -6.02
N LEU A 192 -3.15 -7.93 -6.10
CA LEU A 192 -3.65 -6.67 -5.56
C LEU A 192 -3.35 -6.59 -4.06
N PRO A 193 -3.03 -5.41 -3.50
CA PRO A 193 -2.91 -5.23 -2.05
C PRO A 193 -4.22 -5.57 -1.33
N THR A 194 -4.17 -6.04 -0.09
CA THR A 194 -5.36 -6.50 0.65
C THR A 194 -5.37 -6.11 2.13
N ILE A 195 -6.56 -5.94 2.69
CA ILE A 195 -6.76 -5.80 4.14
C ILE A 195 -7.46 -7.07 4.68
N PRO A 196 -6.94 -7.70 5.75
CA PRO A 196 -7.60 -8.84 6.37
C PRO A 196 -8.90 -8.46 7.09
N LEU A 197 -9.89 -9.35 7.06
CA LEU A 197 -11.13 -9.21 7.83
C LEU A 197 -10.88 -9.64 9.29
N GLY A 198 -11.25 -8.77 10.24
CA GLY A 198 -11.15 -9.01 11.68
C GLY A 198 -12.36 -9.77 12.22
N ASN A 199 -12.71 -9.51 13.47
CA ASN A 199 -13.90 -10.01 14.12
C ASN A 199 -14.57 -8.86 14.88
N SER A 200 -15.84 -8.57 14.62
CA SER A 200 -16.57 -7.51 15.31
C SER A 200 -17.09 -7.92 16.68
N ASP A 201 -17.02 -9.20 17.03
CA ASP A 201 -17.42 -9.68 18.37
C ASP A 201 -16.29 -9.49 19.40
N ASP A 202 -15.05 -9.29 18.94
CA ASP A 202 -13.85 -9.11 19.78
C ASP A 202 -13.61 -7.65 20.19
N ILE A 203 -14.42 -6.70 19.70
CA ILE A 203 -14.20 -5.25 19.85
C ILE A 203 -14.89 -4.71 21.11
N GLN A 204 -14.30 -3.68 21.71
CA GLN A 204 -14.78 -3.06 22.94
C GLN A 204 -14.99 -1.55 22.79
N ASN A 205 -15.83 -0.97 23.65
CA ASN A 205 -15.93 0.48 23.75
C ASN A 205 -14.55 1.05 24.13
N GLN A 206 -14.18 2.18 23.52
CA GLN A 206 -12.88 2.86 23.62
C GLN A 206 -11.70 2.17 22.90
N ASP A 207 -11.91 1.06 22.19
CA ASP A 207 -10.89 0.54 21.28
C ASP A 207 -10.50 1.60 20.24
N ASN A 208 -9.19 1.77 20.04
CA ASN A 208 -8.66 2.67 19.02
C ASN A 208 -8.92 2.11 17.62
N ILE A 209 -9.39 2.98 16.73
CA ILE A 209 -9.71 2.67 15.35
C ILE A 209 -9.16 3.72 14.40
N TRP A 210 -9.08 3.33 13.14
CA TRP A 210 -8.76 4.23 12.03
C TRP A 210 -9.74 3.99 10.90
N VAL A 211 -10.40 5.04 10.43
CA VAL A 211 -11.27 5.00 9.25
C VAL A 211 -10.45 5.49 8.07
N SER A 212 -10.41 4.74 6.96
CA SER A 212 -9.74 5.18 5.74
C SER A 212 -10.70 5.20 4.56
N GLY A 213 -10.54 6.18 3.67
CA GLY A 213 -11.43 6.40 2.54
C GLY A 213 -11.05 7.64 1.72
N TYR A 214 -11.87 7.91 0.71
CA TYR A 214 -11.74 8.98 -0.25
C TYR A 214 -12.78 10.07 0.03
N PRO A 215 -12.45 11.13 0.79
CA PRO A 215 -13.41 12.17 1.10
C PRO A 215 -13.77 12.96 -0.17
N ALA A 216 -15.06 13.20 -0.41
CA ALA A 216 -15.53 14.01 -1.56
C ALA A 216 -15.00 15.46 -1.52
N ALA A 217 -14.59 15.95 -0.35
CA ALA A 217 -13.90 17.23 -0.20
C ALA A 217 -12.51 17.28 -0.87
N ALA A 218 -11.95 16.13 -1.28
CA ALA A 218 -10.73 16.06 -2.09
C ALA A 218 -10.95 16.50 -3.55
N ASP A 219 -12.21 16.56 -4.02
CA ASP A 219 -12.58 17.06 -5.36
C ASP A 219 -12.79 18.59 -5.38
N SER A 220 -12.22 19.32 -4.41
CA SER A 220 -12.28 20.78 -4.33
C SER A 220 -11.43 21.45 -5.41
N ASP A 221 -11.93 22.54 -6.02
CA ASP A 221 -11.22 23.40 -6.99
C ASP A 221 -9.85 23.94 -6.50
N VAL A 222 -9.58 23.88 -5.20
CA VAL A 222 -8.32 24.32 -4.57
C VAL A 222 -7.26 23.21 -4.55
N LEU A 223 -7.65 21.95 -4.71
CA LEU A 223 -6.78 20.77 -4.66
C LEU A 223 -6.44 20.27 -6.07
N SER A 224 -5.25 19.69 -6.23
CA SER A 224 -4.88 19.07 -7.51
C SER A 224 -5.70 17.81 -7.76
N THR A 225 -5.92 17.46 -9.03
CA THR A 225 -6.58 16.21 -9.43
C THR A 225 -5.91 14.98 -8.80
N ASP A 226 -4.57 14.97 -8.69
CA ASP A 226 -3.80 13.92 -8.02
C ASP A 226 -4.18 13.74 -6.53
N SER A 227 -4.65 14.80 -5.86
CA SER A 227 -5.09 14.74 -4.46
C SER A 227 -6.34 13.89 -4.28
N SER A 228 -7.19 13.80 -5.32
CA SER A 228 -8.37 12.91 -5.33
C SER A 228 -8.01 11.41 -5.35
N LEU A 229 -6.75 11.06 -5.65
CA LEU A 229 -6.22 9.69 -5.63
C LEU A 229 -5.62 9.30 -4.27
N VAL A 230 -5.52 10.24 -3.32
CA VAL A 230 -4.96 10.00 -1.98
C VAL A 230 -6.07 9.77 -0.95
N SER A 231 -6.21 8.52 -0.49
CA SER A 231 -7.10 8.20 0.63
C SER A 231 -6.66 8.92 1.91
N SER A 232 -7.60 9.50 2.65
CA SER A 232 -7.40 9.99 4.01
C SER A 232 -7.48 8.85 5.03
N MET A 233 -6.90 9.05 6.22
CA MET A 233 -7.06 8.14 7.36
C MET A 233 -7.28 8.93 8.65
N ASN A 234 -8.47 8.77 9.25
CA ASN A 234 -8.88 9.48 10.44
C ASN A 234 -8.88 8.54 11.65
N ALA A 235 -8.13 8.91 12.69
CA ALA A 235 -8.12 8.18 13.95
C ALA A 235 -9.39 8.48 14.77
N GLY A 236 -9.78 7.52 15.62
CA GLY A 236 -10.83 7.69 16.61
C GLY A 236 -10.96 6.44 17.48
N GLN A 237 -12.14 6.28 18.08
CA GLN A 237 -12.47 5.21 19.01
C GLN A 237 -13.89 4.68 18.79
N ILE A 238 -14.10 3.43 19.18
CA ILE A 238 -15.43 2.86 19.33
C ILE A 238 -16.15 3.55 20.49
N SER A 239 -17.33 4.07 20.20
CA SER A 239 -18.20 4.72 21.19
C SER A 239 -19.27 3.77 21.74
N ALA A 240 -19.81 2.87 20.90
CA ALA A 240 -20.75 1.84 21.32
C ALA A 240 -20.75 0.65 20.34
N THR A 241 -20.70 -0.59 20.86
CA THR A 241 -20.74 -1.83 20.06
C THR A 241 -22.14 -2.41 19.88
N SER A 242 -23.10 -2.06 20.75
CA SER A 242 -24.40 -2.74 20.86
C SER A 242 -25.59 -1.95 20.28
N LYS A 243 -25.34 -1.05 19.32
CA LYS A 243 -26.42 -0.28 18.67
C LYS A 243 -27.03 -1.03 17.50
N LYS A 244 -28.26 -0.65 17.16
CA LYS A 244 -29.04 -1.21 16.04
C LYS A 244 -29.77 -0.09 15.30
N THR A 245 -30.07 -0.31 14.02
CA THR A 245 -31.06 0.49 13.28
C THR A 245 -32.48 0.14 13.74
N ASP A 246 -33.48 0.91 13.31
CA ASP A 246 -34.90 0.62 13.60
C ASP A 246 -35.36 -0.72 13.01
N GLN A 247 -34.76 -1.15 11.90
CA GLN A 247 -34.95 -2.49 11.32
C GLN A 247 -34.19 -3.61 12.07
N GLY A 248 -33.46 -3.27 13.12
CA GLY A 248 -32.75 -4.23 13.99
C GLY A 248 -31.34 -4.63 13.51
N SER A 249 -30.86 -4.11 12.38
CA SER A 249 -29.49 -4.37 11.88
C SER A 249 -28.44 -3.82 12.85
N PRO A 250 -27.41 -4.60 13.23
CA PRO A 250 -26.38 -4.16 14.17
C PRO A 250 -25.47 -3.10 13.56
N VAL A 251 -25.09 -2.10 14.37
CA VAL A 251 -24.19 -1.00 13.96
C VAL A 251 -23.20 -0.65 15.09
N ILE A 252 -21.97 -0.35 14.71
CA ILE A 252 -20.92 0.14 15.63
C ILE A 252 -20.94 1.67 15.59
N GLN A 253 -21.14 2.34 16.72
CA GLN A 253 -20.96 3.79 16.81
C GLN A 253 -19.48 4.12 17.03
N ILE A 254 -18.97 5.09 16.26
CA ILE A 254 -17.57 5.54 16.30
C ILE A 254 -17.49 7.07 16.35
N ASN A 255 -16.41 7.60 16.92
CA ASN A 255 -16.16 9.05 16.99
C ASN A 255 -15.08 9.56 16.01
N ALA A 256 -14.48 8.67 15.20
CA ALA A 256 -13.55 9.05 14.16
C ALA A 256 -14.20 10.03 13.17
N ALA A 257 -13.46 11.04 12.72
CA ALA A 257 -13.95 12.01 11.75
C ALA A 257 -14.33 11.33 10.42
N ALA A 258 -15.47 11.71 9.87
CA ALA A 258 -16.00 11.20 8.61
C ALA A 258 -16.67 12.34 7.83
N THR A 259 -16.71 12.17 6.51
CA THR A 259 -17.31 13.11 5.54
C THR A 259 -17.95 12.28 4.43
N HIS A 260 -18.74 12.91 3.57
CA HIS A 260 -19.17 12.31 2.31
C HIS A 260 -17.96 11.75 1.51
N GLY A 261 -18.16 10.67 0.76
CA GLY A 261 -17.12 9.90 0.05
C GLY A 261 -16.38 8.84 0.88
N ASN A 262 -16.24 9.02 2.21
CA ASN A 262 -15.59 8.00 3.06
C ASN A 262 -16.48 6.76 3.31
N SER A 263 -17.78 6.83 3.02
CA SER A 263 -18.71 5.70 3.16
C SER A 263 -18.28 4.50 2.31
N GLY A 264 -18.47 3.30 2.84
CA GLY A 264 -17.90 2.05 2.33
C GLY A 264 -16.43 1.81 2.71
N GLY A 265 -15.74 2.84 3.22
CA GLY A 265 -14.35 2.77 3.64
C GLY A 265 -14.14 1.91 4.90
N PRO A 266 -13.01 1.18 5.01
CA PRO A 266 -12.77 0.29 6.13
C PRO A 266 -12.53 1.03 7.44
N VAL A 267 -13.20 0.55 8.50
CA VAL A 267 -12.86 0.82 9.89
C VAL A 267 -11.88 -0.25 10.36
N ILE A 268 -10.66 0.15 10.67
CA ILE A 268 -9.50 -0.72 10.88
C ILE A 268 -9.10 -0.68 12.35
N ASN A 269 -8.84 -1.84 12.95
CA ASN A 269 -8.36 -1.97 14.32
C ASN A 269 -6.82 -1.89 14.42
N GLU A 270 -6.32 -1.89 15.65
CA GLU A 270 -4.88 -1.89 15.97
C GLU A 270 -4.06 -3.07 15.40
N LYS A 271 -4.70 -4.10 14.83
CA LYS A 271 -4.06 -5.28 14.21
C LYS A 271 -3.96 -5.15 12.68
N GLY A 272 -4.48 -4.07 12.07
CA GLY A 272 -4.56 -3.95 10.61
C GLY A 272 -5.71 -4.74 9.99
N GLN A 273 -6.76 -5.02 10.76
CA GLN A 273 -7.92 -5.78 10.29
C GLN A 273 -9.16 -4.90 10.21
N ILE A 274 -9.98 -5.11 9.18
CA ILE A 274 -11.30 -4.48 9.06
C ILE A 274 -12.20 -5.01 10.18
N ILE A 275 -12.77 -4.12 10.99
CA ILE A 275 -13.80 -4.44 12.00
C ILE A 275 -15.18 -3.91 11.64
N GLY A 276 -15.27 -3.05 10.62
CA GLY A 276 -16.52 -2.64 9.99
C GLY A 276 -16.31 -1.76 8.77
N LEU A 277 -17.40 -1.34 8.12
CA LEU A 277 -17.40 -0.37 7.02
C LEU A 277 -18.15 0.89 7.46
N LEU A 278 -17.52 2.06 7.39
CA LEU A 278 -18.18 3.34 7.69
C LEU A 278 -19.36 3.50 6.73
N THR A 279 -20.57 3.73 7.23
CA THR A 279 -21.80 3.80 6.41
C THR A 279 -22.45 5.18 6.48
N PHE A 280 -23.17 5.47 7.56
CA PHE A 280 -23.97 6.67 7.74
C PHE A 280 -23.51 7.48 8.95
N ARG A 281 -23.95 8.74 8.95
CA ARG A 281 -23.86 9.67 10.06
C ARG A 281 -25.20 9.74 10.78
N GLY A 282 -25.23 9.90 12.09
CA GLY A 282 -26.49 10.23 12.78
C GLY A 282 -26.99 11.64 12.43
N ASP A 283 -28.26 11.90 12.77
CA ASP A 283 -28.98 13.08 12.31
C ASP A 283 -28.31 14.43 12.64
N THR A 284 -28.62 15.42 11.80
CA THR A 284 -28.29 16.83 12.11
C THR A 284 -29.13 17.33 13.28
N VAL A 285 -28.50 18.02 14.22
CA VAL A 285 -29.20 18.74 15.29
C VAL A 285 -29.21 20.21 14.92
N ASN A 286 -30.41 20.80 14.78
CA ASN A 286 -30.61 22.18 14.31
C ASN A 286 -29.98 22.48 12.94
N GLY A 287 -29.97 21.51 12.01
CA GLY A 287 -29.30 21.64 10.71
C GLY A 287 -27.77 21.71 10.79
N GLN A 288 -27.19 21.49 11.98
CA GLN A 288 -25.75 21.33 12.17
C GLN A 288 -25.40 19.85 12.27
N GLU A 289 -24.39 19.46 11.53
CA GLU A 289 -23.86 18.11 11.52
C GLU A 289 -23.18 17.76 12.86
N VAL A 290 -23.67 16.73 13.58
CA VAL A 290 -23.01 16.27 14.81
C VAL A 290 -21.69 15.57 14.45
N GLN A 291 -20.54 16.15 14.82
CA GLN A 291 -19.25 15.46 14.67
C GLN A 291 -19.04 14.43 15.78
N GLY A 292 -18.33 13.35 15.47
CA GLY A 292 -18.06 12.25 16.40
C GLY A 292 -19.25 11.31 16.66
N PHE A 293 -20.30 11.37 15.83
CA PHE A 293 -21.49 10.53 15.92
C PHE A 293 -21.74 9.78 14.59
N ASN A 294 -20.79 8.91 14.25
CA ASN A 294 -20.74 8.16 13.00
C ASN A 294 -21.01 6.67 13.25
N PHE A 295 -21.45 5.95 12.22
CA PHE A 295 -21.80 4.53 12.33
C PHE A 295 -21.08 3.67 11.28
N ALA A 296 -20.77 2.43 11.67
CA ALA A 296 -20.17 1.43 10.81
C ALA A 296 -20.94 0.11 10.84
N VAL A 297 -21.05 -0.56 9.69
CA VAL A 297 -21.59 -1.92 9.57
C VAL A 297 -20.54 -2.89 10.12
N PRO A 298 -20.87 -3.79 11.09
CA PRO A 298 -19.90 -4.71 11.68
C PRO A 298 -19.29 -5.68 10.66
N VAL A 299 -17.99 -6.01 10.77
CA VAL A 299 -17.34 -6.93 9.82
C VAL A 299 -17.96 -8.33 9.83
N ASN A 300 -18.57 -8.79 10.91
CA ASN A 300 -19.27 -10.08 10.88
C ASN A 300 -20.52 -10.04 10.00
N THR A 301 -21.20 -8.90 9.90
CA THR A 301 -22.24 -8.68 8.88
C THR A 301 -21.64 -8.67 7.48
N VAL A 302 -20.49 -8.01 7.27
CA VAL A 302 -19.79 -8.02 5.97
C VAL A 302 -19.41 -9.43 5.53
N LYS A 303 -18.94 -10.28 6.45
CA LYS A 303 -18.61 -11.69 6.18
C LYS A 303 -19.78 -12.50 5.64
N GLU A 304 -21.03 -12.16 5.99
CA GLU A 304 -22.21 -12.84 5.43
C GLU A 304 -22.24 -12.69 3.90
N PHE A 305 -22.03 -11.47 3.39
CA PHE A 305 -22.03 -11.16 1.96
C PHE A 305 -20.76 -11.66 1.26
N VAL A 306 -19.60 -11.60 1.91
CA VAL A 306 -18.34 -12.19 1.40
C VAL A 306 -18.49 -13.71 1.22
N ASN A 307 -19.16 -14.40 2.16
CA ASN A 307 -19.47 -15.82 2.04
C ASN A 307 -20.52 -16.10 0.95
N GLN A 308 -21.54 -15.27 0.79
CA GLN A 308 -22.52 -15.38 -0.30
C GLN A 308 -21.87 -15.24 -1.69
N ALA A 309 -20.91 -14.32 -1.83
CA ALA A 309 -20.09 -14.15 -3.03
C ALA A 309 -19.08 -15.31 -3.27
N GLY A 310 -18.97 -16.29 -2.36
CA GLY A 310 -18.04 -17.41 -2.47
C GLY A 310 -16.57 -17.05 -2.22
N VAL A 311 -16.30 -15.89 -1.63
CA VAL A 311 -14.97 -15.28 -1.52
C VAL A 311 -14.23 -15.77 -0.28
N ARG A 312 -12.90 -15.88 -0.38
CA ARG A 312 -12.01 -16.05 0.78
C ARG A 312 -11.15 -14.82 0.94
N ASN A 313 -11.04 -14.30 2.16
CA ASN A 313 -10.08 -13.25 2.47
C ASN A 313 -8.66 -13.83 2.39
N THR A 314 -7.86 -13.36 1.45
CA THR A 314 -6.49 -13.84 1.21
C THR A 314 -5.51 -12.69 1.31
N LYS A 315 -4.41 -12.87 2.07
CA LYS A 315 -3.31 -11.90 2.10
C LYS A 315 -2.52 -11.99 0.80
N SER A 316 -2.21 -10.85 0.19
CA SER A 316 -1.40 -10.79 -1.03
C SER A 316 0.08 -11.01 -0.76
N GLU A 317 0.80 -11.59 -1.72
CA GLU A 317 2.27 -11.62 -1.69
C GLU A 317 2.85 -10.19 -1.82
N THR A 318 2.12 -9.29 -2.49
CA THR A 318 2.40 -7.84 -2.51
C THR A 318 2.43 -7.26 -1.10
N ASP A 319 1.40 -7.51 -0.28
CA ASP A 319 1.34 -7.02 1.11
C ASP A 319 2.47 -7.59 1.95
N LYS A 320 2.81 -8.87 1.74
CA LYS A 320 3.90 -9.53 2.45
C LYS A 320 5.25 -8.89 2.13
N LEU A 321 5.61 -8.77 0.85
CA LEU A 321 6.85 -8.15 0.42
C LEU A 321 6.92 -6.66 0.80
N TYR A 322 5.83 -5.93 0.65
CA TYR A 322 5.76 -4.51 0.99
C TYR A 322 5.92 -4.26 2.50
N GLN A 323 5.21 -5.04 3.34
CA GLN A 323 5.34 -4.94 4.80
C GLN A 323 6.73 -5.38 5.28
N GLU A 324 7.33 -6.43 4.69
CA GLU A 324 8.72 -6.81 4.95
C GLU A 324 9.69 -5.66 4.60
N GLY A 325 9.56 -5.07 3.40
CA GLY A 325 10.36 -3.93 2.94
C GLY A 325 10.24 -2.70 3.84
N LEU A 326 9.01 -2.33 4.25
CA LEU A 326 8.77 -1.21 5.17
C LEU A 326 9.40 -1.44 6.54
N ASN A 327 9.25 -2.64 7.12
CA ASN A 327 9.88 -2.97 8.41
C ASN A 327 11.41 -2.86 8.34
N LEU A 328 12.03 -3.35 7.25
CA LEU A 328 13.47 -3.23 7.00
C LEU A 328 13.89 -1.76 6.80
N TYR A 329 13.13 -0.99 6.01
CA TYR A 329 13.38 0.42 5.74
C TYR A 329 13.36 1.26 7.02
N TRP A 330 12.35 1.09 7.87
CA TRP A 330 12.27 1.78 9.17
C TRP A 330 13.35 1.31 10.14
N GLY A 331 13.79 0.05 10.05
CA GLY A 331 14.92 -0.47 10.81
C GLY A 331 16.28 0.09 10.40
N GLY A 332 16.38 0.71 9.22
CA GLY A 332 17.61 1.21 8.62
C GLY A 332 18.34 0.19 7.73
N TYR A 333 17.70 -0.92 7.36
CA TYR A 333 18.24 -1.95 6.46
C TYR A 333 17.85 -1.64 5.00
N TYR A 334 18.29 -0.48 4.51
CA TYR A 334 17.83 0.10 3.24
C TYR A 334 18.13 -0.80 2.03
N LYS A 335 19.21 -1.58 2.04
CA LYS A 335 19.54 -2.51 0.95
C LYS A 335 18.51 -3.63 0.82
N HIS A 336 18.24 -4.36 1.91
CA HIS A 336 17.22 -5.40 1.92
C HIS A 336 15.81 -4.84 1.71
N ALA A 337 15.55 -3.61 2.17
CA ALA A 337 14.29 -2.93 1.89
C ALA A 337 14.09 -2.67 0.39
N LEU A 338 15.14 -2.18 -0.30
CA LEU A 338 15.13 -1.95 -1.75
C LEU A 338 14.83 -3.25 -2.51
N GLU A 339 15.51 -4.35 -2.19
CA GLU A 339 15.27 -5.67 -2.81
C GLU A 339 13.79 -6.12 -2.70
N LYS A 340 13.16 -5.85 -1.55
CA LYS A 340 11.73 -6.12 -1.31
C LYS A 340 10.82 -5.16 -2.07
N PHE A 341 11.16 -3.87 -2.14
CA PHE A 341 10.37 -2.87 -2.85
C PHE A 341 10.41 -3.08 -4.36
N GLU A 342 11.55 -3.42 -4.93
CA GLU A 342 11.64 -3.83 -6.33
C GLU A 342 10.85 -5.13 -6.60
N ALA A 343 10.82 -6.07 -5.64
CA ALA A 343 10.02 -7.29 -5.78
C ALA A 343 8.52 -6.97 -5.84
N VAL A 344 8.04 -6.03 -5.01
CA VAL A 344 6.68 -5.46 -5.13
C VAL A 344 6.47 -4.85 -6.50
N GLN A 345 7.37 -3.97 -6.97
CA GLN A 345 7.24 -3.33 -8.27
C GLN A 345 7.22 -4.34 -9.45
N ARG A 346 7.92 -5.47 -9.33
CA ARG A 346 7.89 -6.56 -10.33
C ARG A 346 6.55 -7.30 -10.38
N ILE A 347 5.89 -7.51 -9.24
CA ILE A 347 4.63 -8.28 -9.18
C ILE A 347 3.36 -7.42 -9.22
N TYR A 348 3.48 -6.13 -8.91
CA TYR A 348 2.41 -5.14 -8.93
C TYR A 348 2.98 -3.73 -9.27
N PRO A 349 3.23 -3.44 -10.57
CA PRO A 349 3.95 -2.23 -11.01
C PRO A 349 3.27 -0.90 -10.65
N ASN A 350 1.95 -0.89 -10.55
CA ASN A 350 1.13 0.28 -10.24
C ASN A 350 0.86 0.43 -8.73
N HIS A 351 1.72 -0.11 -7.87
CA HIS A 351 1.66 0.13 -6.43
C HIS A 351 1.87 1.62 -6.10
N SER A 352 0.89 2.24 -5.46
CA SER A 352 0.85 3.70 -5.19
C SER A 352 2.12 4.22 -4.53
N GLU A 353 2.58 3.54 -3.48
CA GLU A 353 3.71 4.02 -2.67
C GLU A 353 5.09 3.59 -3.18
N ILE A 354 5.20 2.60 -4.09
CA ILE A 354 6.47 1.84 -4.18
C ILE A 354 7.62 2.65 -4.79
N LYS A 355 7.30 3.50 -5.77
CA LYS A 355 8.27 4.36 -6.46
C LYS A 355 8.97 5.31 -5.49
N GLN A 356 8.24 5.87 -4.52
CA GLN A 356 8.82 6.76 -3.50
C GLN A 356 9.72 5.99 -2.53
N TYR A 357 9.36 4.76 -2.17
CA TYR A 357 10.12 3.94 -1.23
C TYR A 357 11.40 3.37 -1.84
N ILE A 358 11.39 3.01 -3.12
CA ILE A 358 12.59 2.68 -3.90
C ILE A 358 13.55 3.89 -3.90
N ALA A 359 13.12 5.05 -4.40
CA ALA A 359 13.96 6.24 -4.48
C ALA A 359 14.49 6.73 -3.11
N ASN A 360 13.72 6.52 -2.04
CA ASN A 360 14.15 6.86 -0.67
C ASN A 360 15.10 5.82 -0.06
N ALA A 361 15.02 4.55 -0.45
CA ALA A 361 15.96 3.51 -0.05
C ALA A 361 17.31 3.66 -0.78
N GLU A 362 17.28 3.92 -2.09
CA GLU A 362 18.46 4.21 -2.92
C GLU A 362 19.27 5.39 -2.35
N LYS A 363 18.62 6.52 -2.05
CA LYS A 363 19.27 7.70 -1.43
C LYS A 363 19.92 7.44 -0.07
N LYS A 364 19.60 6.32 0.59
CA LYS A 364 20.11 5.95 1.91
C LYS A 364 20.97 4.68 1.88
N ILE A 365 21.24 4.12 0.70
CA ILE A 365 21.84 2.79 0.53
C ILE A 365 23.19 2.66 1.26
N ASP A 366 24.04 3.69 1.17
CA ASP A 366 25.36 3.75 1.82
C ASP A 366 25.30 3.80 3.35
N SER A 367 24.14 4.17 3.90
CA SER A 367 23.87 4.20 5.35
C SER A 367 23.13 2.95 5.86
N SER A 368 22.95 1.93 5.01
CA SER A 368 22.24 0.70 5.38
C SER A 368 22.96 -0.04 6.51
N LYS A 369 22.22 -0.40 7.56
CA LYS A 369 22.67 -1.36 8.57
C LYS A 369 22.97 -2.71 7.92
N THR A 370 23.97 -3.41 8.45
CA THR A 370 24.31 -4.78 8.07
C THR A 370 23.35 -5.77 8.73
N LEU A 371 22.77 -6.67 7.94
CA LEU A 371 22.00 -7.80 8.45
C LEU A 371 22.94 -9.00 8.66
N TRP A 372 23.36 -9.23 9.90
CA TRP A 372 24.40 -10.22 10.23
C TRP A 372 24.01 -11.68 9.90
N SER A 373 22.71 -11.98 9.78
CA SER A 373 22.22 -13.29 9.32
C SER A 373 22.69 -13.65 7.91
N ASP A 374 22.97 -12.67 7.04
CA ASP A 374 23.49 -12.92 5.68
C ASP A 374 24.87 -13.60 5.72
N TYR A 375 25.61 -13.39 6.81
CA TYR A 375 26.95 -13.94 7.04
C TYR A 375 26.91 -15.26 7.83
N ALA A 376 25.74 -15.84 8.11
CA ALA A 376 25.59 -17.04 8.94
C ALA A 376 26.49 -18.20 8.47
N THR A 377 26.56 -18.47 7.16
CA THR A 377 27.46 -19.50 6.60
C THR A 377 28.93 -19.22 6.90
N THR A 378 29.37 -17.96 6.78
CA THR A 378 30.73 -17.54 7.09
C THR A 378 31.03 -17.72 8.57
N PHE A 379 30.09 -17.31 9.45
CA PHE A 379 30.22 -17.53 10.88
C PHE A 379 30.28 -19.01 11.24
N TYR A 380 29.42 -19.89 10.67
CA TYR A 380 29.49 -21.33 10.94
C TYR A 380 30.83 -21.96 10.52
N ILE A 381 31.46 -21.48 9.44
CA ILE A 381 32.81 -21.92 9.04
C ILE A 381 33.84 -21.45 10.07
N VAL A 382 33.82 -20.17 10.46
CA VAL A 382 34.74 -19.60 11.47
C VAL A 382 34.58 -20.30 12.82
N ASP A 383 33.34 -20.51 13.27
CA ASP A 383 33.01 -21.14 14.54
C ASP A 383 33.40 -22.62 14.55
N GLY A 384 33.23 -23.32 13.43
CA GLY A 384 33.70 -24.70 13.26
C GLY A 384 35.22 -24.83 13.34
N VAL A 385 35.97 -23.93 12.70
CA VAL A 385 37.43 -23.87 12.80
C VAL A 385 37.89 -23.50 14.21
N ALA A 386 37.24 -22.51 14.85
CA ALA A 386 37.51 -22.11 16.22
C ALA A 386 37.25 -23.27 17.20
N GLY A 387 36.14 -24.00 17.04
CA GLY A 387 35.82 -25.19 17.84
C GLY A 387 36.86 -26.30 17.69
N LEU A 388 37.32 -26.57 16.47
CA LEU A 388 38.40 -27.54 16.22
C LEU A 388 39.72 -27.12 16.90
N LEU A 389 40.08 -25.84 16.82
CA LEU A 389 41.27 -25.30 17.50
C LEU A 389 41.15 -25.39 19.03
N VAL A 390 39.98 -25.12 19.61
CA VAL A 390 39.72 -25.31 21.05
C VAL A 390 39.93 -26.77 21.45
N LEU A 391 39.43 -27.74 20.68
CA LEU A 391 39.66 -29.16 20.93
C LEU A 391 41.15 -29.54 20.89
N ILE A 392 41.89 -29.07 19.88
CA ILE A 392 43.34 -29.31 19.75
C ILE A 392 44.10 -28.72 20.96
N LEU A 393 43.75 -27.51 21.40
CA LEU A 393 44.35 -26.84 22.56
C LEU A 393 44.06 -27.60 23.87
N ILE A 394 42.85 -28.13 24.04
CA ILE A 394 42.49 -28.99 25.18
C ILE A 394 43.34 -30.26 25.16
N VAL A 395 43.43 -30.97 24.04
CA VAL A 395 44.27 -32.18 23.90
C VAL A 395 45.74 -31.88 24.22
N PHE A 396 46.33 -30.82 23.67
CA PHE A 396 47.72 -30.42 23.96
C PHE A 396 47.97 -30.08 25.45
N THR A 397 46.95 -29.56 26.13
CA THR A 397 47.01 -29.18 27.55
C THR A 397 46.96 -30.37 28.49
N PHE A 398 46.13 -31.37 28.18
CA PHE A 398 45.79 -32.47 29.09
C PHE A 398 46.39 -33.83 28.69
N ALA A 399 46.62 -34.14 27.41
CA ALA A 399 47.16 -35.43 26.94
C ALA A 399 48.69 -35.57 27.11
N GLY A 400 49.28 -34.90 28.10
CA GLY A 400 50.72 -34.85 28.33
C GLY A 400 51.26 -36.02 29.18
N GLY A 401 51.21 -37.25 28.66
CA GLY A 401 51.75 -38.43 29.33
C GLY A 401 52.28 -39.52 28.38
N ASN A 402 53.62 -39.65 28.30
CA ASN A 402 54.45 -40.73 27.74
C ASN A 402 53.92 -41.68 26.64
N SER A 403 54.70 -41.79 25.55
CA SER A 403 55.19 -43.09 25.03
C SER A 403 56.49 -42.91 24.23
N GLN A 404 57.34 -43.94 24.20
CA GLN A 404 58.71 -43.91 23.64
C GLN A 404 58.80 -44.69 22.31
N LYS A 405 59.63 -44.15 21.38
CA LYS A 405 60.32 -44.84 20.25
C LYS A 405 59.40 -45.47 19.17
N SER A 406 59.81 -45.56 17.91
CA SER A 406 61.16 -45.80 17.36
C SER A 406 61.41 -45.09 16.02
N ALA A 407 62.67 -45.08 15.57
CA ALA A 407 63.12 -44.54 14.29
C ALA A 407 63.67 -45.68 13.39
N PRO A 408 63.82 -45.42 12.08
CA PRO A 408 65.09 -45.73 11.43
C PRO A 408 65.69 -44.56 10.62
N SER A 409 66.93 -44.76 10.18
CA SER A 409 67.90 -43.80 9.63
C SER A 409 67.83 -43.65 8.10
N ILE A 410 68.29 -42.50 7.56
CA ILE A 410 69.37 -42.37 6.55
C ILE A 410 69.82 -40.90 6.45
N ALA A 411 71.04 -40.65 5.94
CA ALA A 411 71.85 -39.43 6.18
C ALA A 411 71.70 -38.27 5.16
N ALA A 412 72.24 -37.10 5.56
CA ALA A 412 72.44 -35.85 4.79
C ALA A 412 73.77 -35.89 3.97
N PRO A 413 74.31 -34.82 3.30
CA PRO A 413 74.04 -33.35 3.32
C PRO A 413 73.84 -32.74 1.88
N ALA A 414 73.84 -31.42 1.56
CA ALA A 414 74.45 -30.23 2.17
C ALA A 414 73.78 -28.87 1.79
N ALA A 415 74.22 -27.81 2.48
CA ALA A 415 73.99 -26.36 2.22
C ALA A 415 75.35 -25.70 1.82
N PRO A 416 75.51 -24.37 1.52
CA PRO A 416 74.63 -23.18 1.65
C PRO A 416 74.41 -22.45 0.29
N SER A 417 74.05 -21.17 0.08
CA SER A 417 74.16 -19.90 0.83
C SER A 417 73.28 -18.77 0.22
N ALA A 418 73.00 -17.69 0.97
CA ALA A 418 72.45 -16.42 0.45
C ALA A 418 73.58 -15.43 0.07
N PRO A 419 73.35 -14.42 -0.80
CA PRO A 419 72.88 -13.09 -0.32
C PRO A 419 71.96 -12.30 -1.28
N THR A 420 71.51 -11.13 -0.81
CA THR A 420 70.73 -10.04 -1.47
C THR A 420 71.65 -8.92 -2.02
N PRO A 421 71.16 -7.74 -2.48
CA PRO A 421 70.08 -7.38 -3.43
C PRO A 421 70.76 -6.67 -4.67
N PRO A 422 70.39 -5.47 -5.18
CA PRO A 422 69.10 -4.82 -5.48
C PRO A 422 68.95 -4.36 -6.97
N ALA A 423 67.76 -3.88 -7.38
CA ALA A 423 67.57 -2.63 -8.16
C ALA A 423 66.08 -2.37 -8.53
N VAL A 424 65.65 -1.11 -8.41
CA VAL A 424 64.49 -0.52 -9.10
C VAL A 424 65.05 0.59 -10.01
N PRO A 425 64.57 0.67 -11.25
CA PRO A 425 63.84 1.86 -11.71
C PRO A 425 62.56 1.46 -12.46
N GLU A 426 61.64 2.33 -12.87
CA GLU A 426 61.15 3.64 -12.43
C GLU A 426 59.95 3.94 -13.36
N ASN A 427 58.99 4.78 -12.94
CA ASN A 427 57.92 5.48 -13.71
C ASN A 427 57.75 5.14 -15.23
N THR A 428 56.53 5.06 -15.77
CA THR A 428 55.63 6.24 -15.91
C THR A 428 54.21 5.83 -16.35
N ILE A 429 53.27 6.75 -16.18
CA ILE A 429 51.84 6.68 -16.52
C ILE A 429 51.57 6.90 -18.04
N GLN A 430 50.42 6.36 -18.50
CA GLN A 430 49.58 6.75 -19.66
C GLN A 430 49.80 6.21 -21.09
N ASP A 431 48.69 5.68 -21.61
CA ASP A 431 48.12 5.83 -22.96
C ASP A 431 46.58 5.80 -22.75
N LEU A 432 45.71 6.81 -22.95
CA LEU A 432 45.66 8.00 -23.83
C LEU A 432 45.25 7.77 -25.31
N ASN A 433 44.21 6.95 -25.51
CA ASN A 433 43.51 6.62 -26.78
C ASN A 433 44.21 5.52 -27.60
N ASN A 434 43.54 4.43 -28.02
CA ASN A 434 42.19 4.43 -28.58
C ASN A 434 41.53 3.02 -28.61
N ASP A 435 40.20 2.99 -28.86
CA ASP A 435 39.45 1.97 -29.65
C ASP A 435 38.61 0.82 -29.03
N GLY A 436 38.60 0.57 -27.72
CA GLY A 436 37.95 -0.65 -27.18
C GLY A 436 36.42 -0.63 -26.92
N LYS A 437 35.83 0.46 -26.41
CA LYS A 437 34.48 0.46 -25.80
C LYS A 437 33.77 1.81 -25.91
N ILE A 438 32.43 1.76 -25.97
CA ILE A 438 31.54 2.93 -25.83
C ILE A 438 31.40 3.23 -24.34
N ASP A 439 31.69 4.47 -23.92
CA ASP A 439 31.58 4.89 -22.52
C ASP A 439 30.85 6.23 -22.36
N VAL A 440 30.25 6.44 -21.18
CA VAL A 440 29.16 7.42 -20.99
C VAL A 440 29.65 8.88 -20.93
N GLN A 441 30.94 9.12 -20.64
CA GLN A 441 31.51 10.48 -20.59
C GLN A 441 31.49 11.22 -21.95
N ASP A 442 31.72 10.53 -23.07
CA ASP A 442 31.75 11.16 -24.40
C ASP A 442 30.36 11.68 -24.81
N ILE A 443 29.30 11.00 -24.35
CA ILE A 443 27.90 11.40 -24.55
C ILE A 443 27.60 12.69 -23.77
N LEU A 444 28.12 12.84 -22.53
CA LEU A 444 27.95 14.07 -21.75
C LEU A 444 28.67 15.27 -22.38
N ILE A 445 29.89 15.07 -22.90
CA ILE A 445 30.66 16.14 -23.54
C ILE A 445 29.97 16.60 -24.83
N ALA A 446 29.49 15.67 -25.66
CA ALA A 446 28.73 15.98 -26.86
C ALA A 446 27.43 16.76 -26.58
N LEU A 447 26.72 16.42 -25.49
CA LEU A 447 25.52 17.16 -25.06
C LEU A 447 25.84 18.58 -24.57
N GLN A 448 26.92 18.77 -23.82
CA GLN A 448 27.32 20.09 -23.31
C GLN A 448 27.84 21.03 -24.40
N GLU A 449 28.57 20.52 -25.41
CA GLU A 449 28.93 21.33 -26.58
C GLU A 449 27.70 21.72 -27.43
N HIS A 450 26.72 20.83 -27.56
CA HIS A 450 25.49 21.12 -28.29
C HIS A 450 24.68 22.25 -27.62
N GLN A 451 24.59 22.25 -26.29
CA GLN A 451 23.93 23.31 -25.53
C GLN A 451 24.64 24.67 -25.64
N LYS A 452 25.98 24.72 -25.59
CA LYS A 452 26.73 25.97 -25.79
C LYS A 452 26.57 26.57 -27.19
N LYS A 453 26.50 25.73 -28.24
CA LYS A 453 26.27 26.18 -29.62
C LYS A 453 24.84 26.68 -29.88
N GLN A 454 23.88 26.38 -29.00
CA GLN A 454 22.55 26.99 -29.05
C GLN A 454 22.55 28.36 -28.34
N GLN A 455 23.15 28.46 -27.13
CA GLN A 455 23.19 29.73 -26.39
C GLN A 455 23.94 30.86 -27.12
N GLN A 456 25.01 30.57 -27.86
CA GLN A 456 25.70 31.58 -28.69
C GLN A 456 24.95 31.97 -29.97
N LYS A 457 23.81 31.34 -30.28
CA LYS A 457 22.95 31.69 -31.41
C LYS A 457 21.78 32.60 -31.03
N ASP A 458 21.60 32.85 -29.73
CA ASP A 458 20.56 33.72 -29.18
C ASP A 458 21.13 35.08 -28.70
N GLU A 459 22.43 35.32 -28.88
CA GLU A 459 23.15 36.56 -28.51
C GLU A 459 23.83 37.28 -29.71
N GLU A 460 23.50 36.90 -30.96
CA GLU A 460 23.91 37.59 -32.21
C GLU A 460 22.68 37.86 -33.11
#